data_AF-A0A3D0S7S9-F1
#
_entry.id   AF-A0A3D0S7S9-F1
#
_cell.length_a   1.000
_cell.length_b   1.000
_cell.length_c   1.000
_cell.angle_alpha   90.00
_cell.angle_beta   90.00
_cell.angle_gamma   90.00
#
_symmetry.space_group_name_H-M   'P 1'
#
loop_
_entity.id
_entity.type
_entity.pdbx_description
1 polymer ?
#
loop_
_entity_poly.entity_id
_entity_poly.type
_entity_poly.pdbx_seq_one_letter_code
_entity_poly.pdbx_strand_id
1 'polypeptide(L)'
;PGDPGDPEVTGITLSSQRVWPGDLYVALPGARAHGMDYVEQARKAGSVAVLTDPAGAERGRAELVTDDPRAVLGRLAARIYDHPARTMRMIGVTGTQGKTTTTRLAEGGLERSG
;
A
#
# COMPACT_ATOMS: atom_id res chain seq x y z
N PRO A 1 1.44 11.02 18.38
CA PRO A 1 2.89 10.73 18.47
C PRO A 1 3.05 9.32 19.05
N GLY A 2 3.72 8.41 18.33
CA GLY A 2 3.99 7.06 18.83
C GLY A 2 4.95 7.10 20.02
N ASP A 3 4.90 6.10 20.88
CA ASP A 3 5.81 6.00 22.04
C ASP A 3 7.26 5.83 21.52
N PRO A 4 8.32 6.34 22.21
CA PRO A 4 9.70 6.28 21.72
C PRO A 4 10.29 4.86 21.50
N GLY A 5 9.51 3.82 21.78
CA GLY A 5 9.83 2.42 21.51
C GLY A 5 9.01 1.76 20.39
N ASP A 6 8.03 2.47 19.83
CA ASP A 6 7.23 1.95 18.71
C ASP A 6 8.04 2.02 17.41
N PRO A 7 8.05 0.96 16.59
CA PRO A 7 8.82 0.95 15.37
C PRO A 7 8.27 2.01 14.38
N GLU A 8 9.18 2.79 13.81
CA GLU A 8 8.83 3.79 12.81
C GLU A 8 8.42 3.12 11.49
N VAL A 9 7.24 3.50 10.98
CA VAL A 9 6.73 3.03 9.68
C VAL A 9 7.11 4.04 8.60
N THR A 10 8.04 3.67 7.73
CA THR A 10 8.57 4.52 6.66
C THR A 10 8.01 4.21 5.28
N GLY A 11 7.30 3.08 5.15
CA GLY A 11 6.68 2.67 3.91
C GLY A 11 5.53 1.68 4.13
N ILE A 12 4.90 1.27 3.03
CA ILE A 12 3.75 0.37 3.05
C ILE A 12 3.67 -0.42 1.75
N THR A 13 3.40 -1.71 1.86
CA THR A 13 3.24 -2.60 0.70
C THR A 13 2.26 -3.72 0.98
N LEU A 14 1.57 -4.16 -0.07
CA LEU A 14 0.71 -5.35 -0.05
C LEU A 14 1.40 -6.60 -0.63
N SER A 15 2.66 -6.48 -1.05
CA SER A 15 3.43 -7.57 -1.64
C SER A 15 4.63 -7.90 -0.76
N SER A 16 4.68 -9.13 -0.24
CA SER A 16 5.79 -9.64 0.57
C SER A 16 7.13 -9.62 -0.17
N GLN A 17 7.12 -9.63 -1.50
CA GLN A 17 8.31 -9.57 -2.35
C GLN A 17 8.88 -8.16 -2.52
N ARG A 18 8.13 -7.13 -2.11
CA ARG A 18 8.54 -5.71 -2.22
C ARG A 18 8.64 -5.03 -0.86
N VAL A 19 8.74 -5.82 0.21
CA VAL A 19 8.95 -5.29 1.56
C VAL A 19 10.38 -4.78 1.68
N TRP A 20 10.49 -3.58 2.21
CA TRP A 20 11.74 -2.98 2.67
C TRP A 20 11.73 -2.84 4.20
N PRO A 21 12.91 -2.77 4.84
CA PRO A 21 12.99 -2.44 6.26
C PRO A 21 12.22 -1.16 6.59
N GLY A 22 11.35 -1.22 7.59
CA GLY A 22 10.48 -0.09 7.98
C GLY A 22 9.09 -0.10 7.33
N ASP A 23 8.80 -1.04 6.44
CA ASP A 23 7.48 -1.13 5.82
C ASP A 23 6.41 -1.70 6.75
N LEU A 24 5.19 -1.17 6.62
CA LEU A 24 3.96 -1.84 7.02
C LEU A 24 3.55 -2.83 5.91
N TYR A 25 3.54 -4.13 6.22
CA TYR A 25 3.01 -5.13 5.30
C TYR A 25 1.48 -5.27 5.46
N VAL A 26 0.73 -5.09 4.37
CA VAL A 26 -0.72 -5.22 4.35
C VAL A 26 -1.11 -6.56 3.72
N ALA A 27 -1.40 -7.52 4.58
CA ALA A 27 -1.81 -8.87 4.20
C ALA A 27 -3.31 -8.92 3.89
N LEU A 28 -3.65 -8.88 2.60
CA LEU A 28 -5.03 -8.87 2.11
C LEU A 28 -5.53 -10.28 1.71
N PRO A 29 -6.84 -10.51 1.76
CA PRO A 29 -7.44 -11.69 1.15
C PRO A 29 -7.31 -11.60 -0.38
N GLY A 30 -6.82 -12.67 -1.00
CA GLY A 30 -6.71 -12.80 -2.45
C GLY A 30 -7.61 -13.92 -2.99
N ALA A 31 -7.83 -13.93 -4.30
CA ALA A 31 -8.65 -14.96 -4.95
C ALA A 31 -8.04 -16.38 -4.90
N ARG A 32 -6.73 -16.50 -4.68
CA ARG A 32 -5.99 -17.78 -4.66
C ARG A 32 -5.31 -18.09 -3.34
N ALA A 33 -4.82 -17.07 -2.64
CA ALA A 33 -4.09 -17.18 -1.39
C ALA A 33 -4.33 -15.92 -0.56
N HIS A 34 -4.13 -16.02 0.75
CA HIS A 34 -4.22 -14.89 1.66
C HIS A 34 -2.83 -14.29 1.87
N GLY A 35 -2.71 -12.97 1.99
CA GLY A 35 -1.40 -12.32 2.21
C GLY A 35 -0.69 -12.81 3.47
N MET A 36 -1.45 -13.24 4.49
CA MET A 36 -0.89 -13.81 5.71
C MET A 36 -0.12 -15.11 5.48
N ASP A 37 -0.40 -15.83 4.40
CA ASP A 37 0.35 -17.04 4.03
C ASP A 37 1.84 -16.69 3.71
N TYR A 38 2.17 -15.41 3.49
CA TYR A 38 3.51 -14.89 3.20
C TYR A 38 4.07 -13.98 4.31
N VAL A 39 3.44 -13.95 5.49
CA VAL A 39 3.82 -13.01 6.57
C VAL A 39 5.25 -13.20 7.05
N GLU A 40 5.73 -14.43 7.11
CA GLU A 40 7.11 -14.74 7.54
C GLU A 40 8.14 -14.20 6.54
N GLN A 41 7.82 -14.17 5.25
CA GLN A 41 8.67 -13.55 4.25
C GLN A 41 8.74 -12.04 4.48
N ALA A 42 7.61 -11.39 4.74
CA ALA A 42 7.55 -9.95 5.01
C ALA A 42 8.33 -9.59 6.29
N ARG A 43 8.15 -10.33 7.37
CA ARG A 43 8.91 -10.13 8.63
C ARG A 43 10.41 -10.27 8.39
N LYS A 44 10.85 -11.31 7.68
CA LYS A 44 12.27 -11.52 7.34
C LYS A 44 12.87 -10.40 6.47
N ALA A 45 12.06 -9.79 5.61
CA ALA A 45 12.47 -8.66 4.77
C ALA A 45 12.54 -7.32 5.53
N GLY A 46 12.10 -7.28 6.80
CA GLY A 46 12.19 -6.09 7.66
C GLY A 46 10.87 -5.34 7.83
N SER A 47 9.73 -5.95 7.51
CA SER A 47 8.42 -5.41 7.86
C SER A 47 8.34 -5.20 9.37
N VAL A 48 8.00 -3.98 9.79
CA VAL A 48 7.94 -3.62 11.21
C VAL A 48 6.58 -3.88 11.85
N ALA A 49 5.53 -3.94 11.03
CA ALA A 49 4.18 -4.28 11.45
C ALA A 49 3.42 -4.95 10.30
N VAL A 50 2.36 -5.68 10.64
CA VAL A 50 1.45 -6.35 9.71
C VAL A 50 0.03 -5.89 9.97
N LEU A 51 -0.65 -5.46 8.91
CA LEU A 51 -2.09 -5.15 8.89
C LEU A 51 -2.83 -6.24 8.11
N THR A 52 -3.91 -6.76 8.68
CA THR A 52 -4.73 -7.79 8.03
C THR A 52 -6.20 -7.73 8.44
N ASP A 53 -7.01 -8.64 7.92
CA ASP A 53 -8.41 -8.81 8.30
C ASP A 53 -8.58 -9.90 9.39
N PRO A 54 -9.79 -10.09 9.98
CA PRO A 54 -9.98 -11.10 11.01
C PRO A 54 -9.59 -12.52 10.57
N ALA A 55 -9.87 -12.89 9.31
CA ALA A 55 -9.50 -14.20 8.77
C ALA A 55 -7.98 -14.35 8.63
N GLY A 56 -7.26 -13.26 8.36
CA GLY A 56 -5.81 -13.19 8.39
C GLY A 56 -5.24 -13.33 9.79
N ALA A 57 -5.85 -12.70 10.79
CA ALA A 57 -5.41 -12.75 12.18
C ALA A 57 -5.48 -14.18 12.76
N GLU A 58 -6.40 -15.01 12.28
CA GLU A 58 -6.48 -16.44 12.62
C GLU A 58 -5.32 -17.27 12.03
N ARG A 59 -4.68 -16.78 10.96
CA ARG A 59 -3.58 -17.49 10.26
C ARG A 59 -2.20 -17.19 10.83
N GLY A 60 -2.05 -16.10 11.58
CA GLY A 60 -0.76 -15.71 12.14
C GLY A 60 -0.80 -14.38 12.88
N ARG A 61 0.32 -14.03 13.51
CA ARG A 61 0.43 -12.80 14.31
C ARG A 61 0.42 -11.55 13.41
N ALA A 62 -0.54 -10.67 13.66
CA ALA A 62 -0.61 -9.32 13.12
C ALA A 62 -0.70 -8.29 14.24
N GLU A 63 -0.12 -7.12 14.02
CA GLU A 63 -0.15 -6.01 14.96
C GLU A 63 -1.42 -5.17 14.79
N LEU A 64 -2.00 -5.15 13.59
CA LEU A 64 -3.20 -4.40 13.26
C LEU A 64 -4.22 -5.31 12.56
N VAL A 65 -5.47 -5.26 13.02
CA VAL A 65 -6.59 -6.02 12.42
C VAL A 65 -7.75 -5.06 12.18
N THR A 66 -8.34 -5.13 10.99
CA THR A 66 -9.50 -4.33 10.59
C THR A 66 -10.39 -5.13 9.66
N ASP A 67 -11.70 -4.87 9.66
CA ASP A 67 -12.65 -5.64 8.83
C ASP A 67 -12.42 -5.48 7.32
N ASP A 68 -11.90 -4.32 6.89
CA ASP A 68 -11.57 -4.05 5.49
C ASP A 68 -10.20 -3.37 5.34
N PRO A 69 -9.10 -4.16 5.30
CA PRO A 69 -7.76 -3.62 5.15
C PRO A 69 -7.56 -2.95 3.77
N ARG A 70 -8.33 -3.36 2.75
CA ARG A 70 -8.25 -2.79 1.41
C ARG A 70 -8.81 -1.37 1.36
N ALA A 71 -9.88 -1.08 2.12
CA ALA A 71 -10.47 0.25 2.21
C ALA A 71 -9.58 1.28 2.93
N VAL A 72 -8.74 0.84 3.88
CA VAL A 72 -7.85 1.75 4.64
C VAL A 72 -6.48 1.92 3.99
N LEU A 73 -6.03 0.97 3.17
CA LEU A 73 -4.71 0.95 2.53
C LEU A 73 -4.33 2.28 1.88
N GLY A 74 -5.20 2.84 1.03
CA GLY A 74 -4.91 4.08 0.32
C GLY A 74 -4.74 5.28 1.25
N ARG A 75 -5.52 5.36 2.32
CA ARG A 75 -5.41 6.43 3.33
C ARG A 75 -4.14 6.29 4.17
N LEU A 76 -3.77 5.07 4.54
CA LEU A 76 -2.53 4.80 5.26
C LEU A 76 -1.32 5.15 4.41
N ALA A 77 -1.29 4.71 3.15
CA ALA A 77 -0.21 5.05 2.21
C ALA A 77 -0.10 6.56 2.01
N ALA A 78 -1.23 7.25 1.83
CA ALA A 78 -1.22 8.71 1.74
C ALA A 78 -0.64 9.35 3.00
N ARG A 79 -0.94 8.85 4.21
CA ARG A 79 -0.39 9.42 5.44
C ARG A 79 1.10 9.14 5.62
N ILE A 80 1.55 7.91 5.31
CA ILE A 80 2.96 7.51 5.42
C ILE A 80 3.85 8.32 4.46
N TYR A 81 3.36 8.60 3.26
CA TYR A 81 4.08 9.37 2.24
C TYR A 81 3.73 10.88 2.22
N ASP A 82 3.16 11.42 3.31
CA ASP A 82 2.81 12.84 3.46
C ASP A 82 1.93 13.45 2.34
N HIS A 83 0.87 12.72 1.98
CA HIS A 83 -0.21 13.12 1.08
C HIS A 83 0.28 13.70 -0.27
N PRO A 84 1.04 12.94 -1.09
CA PRO A 84 1.69 13.46 -2.30
C PRO A 84 0.71 14.02 -3.33
N ALA A 85 -0.53 13.50 -3.33
CA ALA A 85 -1.62 13.98 -4.18
C ALA A 85 -1.98 15.47 -3.94
N ARG A 86 -1.62 16.05 -2.78
CA ARG A 86 -1.92 17.45 -2.45
C ARG A 86 -0.93 18.44 -3.06
N THR A 87 0.27 17.99 -3.41
CA THR A 87 1.35 18.82 -3.96
C THR A 87 1.55 18.60 -5.46
N MET A 88 0.83 17.64 -6.06
CA MET A 88 0.91 17.29 -7.48
C MET A 88 -0.40 17.58 -8.21
N ARG A 89 -0.33 17.98 -9.49
CA ARG A 89 -1.50 18.02 -10.36
C ARG A 89 -1.84 16.60 -10.82
N MET A 90 -2.97 16.05 -10.36
CA MET A 90 -3.42 14.71 -10.69
C MET A 90 -4.54 14.72 -11.74
N ILE A 91 -4.37 13.94 -12.82
CA ILE A 91 -5.37 13.78 -13.88
C ILE A 91 -5.82 12.32 -13.91
N GLY A 92 -7.10 12.06 -13.63
CA GLY A 92 -7.68 10.72 -13.66
C GLY A 92 -8.38 10.44 -14.99
N VAL A 93 -8.02 9.35 -15.67
CA VAL A 93 -8.66 8.89 -16.91
C VAL A 93 -9.32 7.53 -16.67
N THR A 94 -10.64 7.45 -16.88
CA THR A 94 -11.43 6.23 -16.75
C THR A 94 -12.23 5.95 -18.02
N GLY A 95 -12.62 4.69 -18.22
CA GLY A 95 -13.34 4.23 -19.42
C GLY A 95 -12.91 2.83 -19.84
N THR A 96 -13.78 2.09 -20.52
CA THR A 96 -13.49 0.71 -20.95
C THR A 96 -12.30 0.67 -21.90
N GLN A 97 -12.18 1.64 -22.80
CA GLN A 97 -11.09 1.77 -23.76
C GLN A 97 -10.46 3.17 -23.75
N GLY A 98 -9.26 3.29 -24.31
CA GLY A 98 -8.62 4.59 -24.54
C GLY A 98 -7.83 5.19 -23.37
N LYS A 99 -7.92 4.64 -22.15
CA LYS A 99 -7.21 5.13 -20.95
C LYS A 99 -5.73 5.38 -21.20
N THR A 100 -5.00 4.36 -21.65
CA THR A 100 -3.55 4.44 -21.90
C THR A 100 -3.21 5.47 -22.99
N THR A 101 -3.96 5.49 -24.08
CA THR A 101 -3.72 6.44 -25.18
C THR A 101 -3.94 7.88 -24.71
N THR A 102 -5.02 8.15 -23.99
CA THR A 102 -5.31 9.51 -23.53
C THR A 102 -4.39 9.96 -22.40
N THR A 103 -3.93 9.08 -21.50
CA THR A 103 -2.88 9.44 -20.52
C THR A 103 -1.56 9.78 -21.21
N ARG A 104 -1.14 9.02 -22.23
CA ARG A 104 0.09 9.28 -23.00
C ARG A 104 0.05 10.58 -23.80
N LEU A 105 -1.11 10.89 -24.42
CA LEU A 105 -1.29 12.14 -25.14
C LEU A 105 -1.28 13.36 -24.21
N ALA A 106 -1.94 13.25 -23.04
CA ALA A 106 -1.94 14.30 -22.04
C ALA A 106 -0.53 14.55 -21.48
N GLU A 107 0.21 13.49 -21.14
CA GLU A 107 1.62 13.53 -20.72
C GLU A 107 2.48 14.28 -21.74
N GLY A 108 2.50 13.81 -23.00
CA GLY A 108 3.30 14.44 -24.05
C GLY A 108 2.84 15.85 -24.42
N GLY A 109 1.61 16.26 -24.10
CA GLY A 109 1.16 17.64 -24.24
C GLY A 109 1.73 18.55 -23.15
N LEU A 110 1.68 18.09 -21.90
CA LEU A 110 2.19 18.80 -20.72
C LEU A 110 3.71 19.01 -20.80
N GLU A 111 4.47 17.96 -21.13
CA GLU A 111 5.94 18.00 -21.27
C GLU A 111 6.43 18.94 -22.37
N ARG A 112 5.62 19.24 -23.38
CA ARG A 112 5.98 20.17 -24.47
C ARG A 112 5.58 21.61 -24.16
N SER A 113 4.78 21.82 -23.13
CA SER A 113 4.28 23.14 -22.73
C SER A 113 5.04 23.78 -21.56
N GLY A 114 6.02 23.08 -20.98
CA GLY A 114 6.80 23.49 -19.79
C GLY A 114 7.78 22.41 -19.38
#